data_AF-A0A9D0I9N1-F1
#
_entry.id   AF-A0A9D0I9N1-F1
#
_cell.length_a   1.000
_cell.length_b   1.000
_cell.length_c   1.000
_cell.angle_alpha   90.00
_cell.angle_beta   90.00
_cell.angle_gamma   90.00
#
_symmetry.space_group_name_H-M   'P 1'
#
loop_
_entity.id
_entity.type
_entity.pdbx_description
1 polymer ?
#
loop_
_entity_poly.entity_id
_entity_poly.type
_entity_poly.pdbx_seq_one_letter_code
_entity_poly.pdbx_strand_id
1 'polypeptide(L)'
;MIHLAKSLVVKLALLAVVLLAIVALTLSAGRLAAPLVADLRVEAEHWASGQLGQPVRIGAIALQWRGLEPELILHDVTLFSPGDEQPVLRFAEGRVSIKLLDSLTSGAIQSGSVTLVGIDILVKRKADGSLVVSGLEGLNRNPGDAGALFLVPQRVSIVDGDIFWQDLSIGADPIHFTHVDALLVNRGNRHRFN
;
A
#
# COMPACT_ATOMS: atom_id res chain seq x y z
N MET A 1 -30.77 46.41 -27.63
CA MET A 1 -30.97 45.12 -26.91
C MET A 1 -30.39 43.90 -27.65
N ILE A 2 -30.51 43.79 -28.97
CA ILE A 2 -30.06 42.61 -29.76
C ILE A 2 -28.53 42.36 -29.73
N HIS A 3 -27.70 43.41 -29.68
CA HIS A 3 -26.24 43.27 -29.62
C HIS A 3 -25.71 42.73 -28.28
N LEU A 4 -26.40 43.02 -27.17
CA LEU A 4 -26.04 42.50 -25.84
C LEU A 4 -26.31 40.99 -25.73
N ALA A 5 -27.44 40.53 -26.27
CA ALA A 5 -27.80 39.12 -26.28
C ALA A 5 -26.82 38.28 -27.12
N LYS A 6 -26.41 38.77 -28.31
CA LYS A 6 -25.38 38.11 -29.13
C LYS A 6 -24.04 37.98 -28.41
N SER A 7 -23.58 39.05 -27.73
CA SER A 7 -22.36 39.05 -26.93
C SER A 7 -22.41 38.04 -25.78
N LEU A 8 -23.56 37.94 -25.11
CA LEU A 8 -23.75 37.01 -24.00
C LEU A 8 -23.72 35.54 -24.47
N VAL A 9 -24.41 35.24 -25.57
CA VAL A 9 -24.43 33.89 -26.17
C VAL A 9 -23.04 33.48 -26.63
N VAL A 10 -22.28 34.38 -27.25
CA VAL A 10 -20.89 34.09 -27.67
C VAL A 10 -19.99 33.82 -26.47
N LYS A 11 -20.08 34.61 -25.39
CA LYS A 11 -19.30 34.39 -24.17
C LYS A 11 -19.63 33.07 -23.47
N LEU A 12 -20.92 32.72 -23.39
CA LEU A 12 -21.39 31.45 -22.84
C LEU A 12 -20.90 30.26 -23.67
N ALA A 13 -20.97 30.36 -24.99
CA ALA A 13 -20.44 29.34 -25.89
C ALA A 13 -18.93 29.17 -25.73
N LEU A 14 -18.18 30.27 -25.61
CA LEU A 14 -16.73 30.24 -25.43
C LEU A 14 -16.34 29.62 -24.08
N LEU A 15 -17.08 29.92 -23.01
CA LEU A 15 -16.91 29.28 -21.70
C LEU A 15 -17.18 27.77 -21.76
N ALA A 16 -18.25 27.35 -22.44
CA ALA A 16 -18.59 25.94 -22.61
C ALA A 16 -17.49 25.18 -23.37
N VAL A 17 -16.92 25.78 -24.42
CA VAL A 17 -15.80 25.20 -25.18
C VAL A 17 -14.56 25.06 -24.30
N VAL A 18 -14.23 26.06 -23.48
CA VAL A 18 -13.09 25.99 -22.56
C VAL A 18 -13.29 24.90 -21.50
N LEU A 19 -14.48 24.80 -20.91
CA LEU A 19 -14.80 23.74 -19.94
C LEU A 19 -14.70 22.35 -20.57
N LEU A 20 -15.25 22.16 -21.78
CA LEU A 20 -15.12 20.90 -22.50
C LEU A 20 -13.67 20.57 -22.84
N ALA A 21 -12.85 21.56 -23.21
CA ALA A 21 -11.43 21.36 -23.44
C ALA A 21 -10.69 20.92 -22.17
N ILE A 22 -11.00 21.51 -21.01
CA ILE A 22 -10.41 21.10 -19.71
C ILE A 22 -10.82 19.67 -19.36
N VAL A 23 -12.10 19.31 -19.53
CA VAL A 23 -12.59 17.94 -19.30
C VAL A 23 -11.91 16.95 -20.26
N ALA A 24 -11.78 17.29 -21.54
CA ALA A 24 -11.11 16.45 -22.52
C ALA A 24 -9.61 16.28 -22.21
N LEU A 25 -8.92 17.35 -21.78
CA LEU A 25 -7.51 17.32 -21.39
C LEU A 25 -7.28 16.48 -20.13
N THR A 26 -8.13 16.63 -19.11
CA THR A 26 -8.06 15.84 -17.87
C THR A 26 -8.32 14.36 -18.14
N LEU A 27 -9.34 14.03 -18.92
CA LEU A 27 -9.62 12.65 -19.34
C LEU A 27 -8.48 12.07 -20.20
N SER A 28 -7.91 12.85 -21.11
CA SER A 28 -6.79 12.40 -21.96
C SER A 28 -5.51 12.19 -21.16
N ALA A 29 -5.20 13.09 -20.23
CA ALA A 29 -4.07 12.93 -19.30
C ALA A 29 -4.24 11.69 -18.42
N GLY A 30 -5.45 11.44 -17.89
CA GLY A 30 -5.75 10.21 -17.16
C GLY A 30 -5.60 8.94 -18.01
N ARG A 31 -6.02 8.98 -19.28
CA ARG A 31 -5.93 7.85 -20.21
C ARG A 31 -4.48 7.56 -20.66
N LEU A 32 -3.64 8.59 -20.75
CA LEU A 32 -2.21 8.46 -21.04
C LEU A 32 -1.41 8.03 -19.81
N ALA A 33 -1.84 8.41 -18.60
CA ALA A 33 -1.22 7.96 -17.35
C ALA A 33 -1.56 6.50 -17.01
N ALA A 34 -2.74 6.00 -17.43
CA ALA A 34 -3.18 4.64 -17.16
C ALA A 34 -2.20 3.53 -17.62
N PRO A 35 -1.62 3.54 -18.84
CA PRO A 35 -0.62 2.54 -19.23
C PRO A 35 0.68 2.64 -18.40
N LEU A 36 1.15 3.85 -18.05
CA LEU A 36 2.34 4.00 -17.20
C LEU A 36 2.14 3.43 -15.78
N VAL A 37 0.94 3.56 -15.23
CA VAL A 37 0.59 2.97 -13.91
C VAL A 37 0.48 1.45 -14.00
N ALA A 38 0.03 0.91 -15.13
CA ALA A 38 -0.03 -0.53 -15.35
C ALA A 38 1.38 -1.16 -15.39
N ASP A 39 2.35 -0.51 -16.03
CA ASP A 39 3.74 -0.96 -16.06
C ASP A 39 4.36 -0.94 -14.66
N LEU A 40 4.12 0.14 -13.90
CA LEU A 40 4.57 0.26 -12.50
C LEU A 40 3.98 -0.84 -11.61
N ARG A 41 2.71 -1.20 -11.83
CA ARG A 41 2.05 -2.29 -11.11
C ARG A 41 2.76 -3.62 -11.37
N VAL A 42 3.04 -3.95 -12.63
CA VAL A 42 3.69 -5.23 -12.98
C VAL A 42 5.09 -5.31 -12.38
N GLU A 43 5.86 -4.21 -12.42
CA GLU A 43 7.20 -4.16 -11.83
C GLU A 43 7.15 -4.28 -10.30
N ALA A 44 6.19 -3.61 -9.64
CA ALA A 44 5.97 -3.72 -8.20
C ALA A 44 5.54 -5.12 -7.78
N GLU A 45 4.66 -5.79 -8.53
CA GLU A 45 4.27 -7.18 -8.30
C GLU A 45 5.47 -8.12 -8.42
N HIS A 46 6.31 -7.99 -9.46
CA HIS A 46 7.51 -8.80 -9.64
C HIS A 46 8.52 -8.59 -8.52
N TRP A 47 8.81 -7.32 -8.19
CA TRP A 47 9.73 -6.97 -7.12
C TRP A 47 9.26 -7.51 -5.77
N ALA A 48 7.98 -7.28 -5.42
CA ALA A 48 7.43 -7.75 -4.16
C ALA A 48 7.39 -9.28 -4.10
N SER A 49 7.08 -9.95 -5.22
CA SER A 49 7.08 -11.41 -5.29
C SER A 49 8.47 -12.00 -5.09
N GLY A 50 9.50 -11.37 -5.67
CA GLY A 50 10.89 -11.77 -5.47
C GLY A 50 11.36 -11.62 -4.03
N GLN A 51 10.95 -10.53 -3.36
CA GLN A 51 11.32 -10.26 -1.96
C GLN A 51 10.59 -11.17 -0.96
N LEU A 52 9.32 -11.49 -1.22
CA LEU A 52 8.50 -12.32 -0.34
C LEU A 52 8.64 -13.83 -0.64
N GLY A 53 9.20 -14.18 -1.80
CA GLY A 53 9.27 -15.56 -2.28
C GLY A 53 7.89 -16.15 -2.60
N GLN A 54 6.88 -15.30 -2.79
CA GLN A 54 5.47 -15.65 -2.92
C GLN A 54 4.81 -14.75 -3.96
N PRO A 55 3.91 -15.25 -4.83
CA PRO A 55 3.25 -14.41 -5.82
C PRO A 55 2.41 -13.30 -5.18
N VAL A 56 2.61 -12.07 -5.61
CA VAL A 56 1.86 -10.88 -5.19
C VAL A 56 1.00 -10.41 -6.35
N ARG A 57 -0.27 -10.10 -6.09
CA ARG A 57 -1.12 -9.35 -7.02
C ARG A 57 -1.60 -8.06 -6.37
N ILE A 58 -1.59 -6.99 -7.14
CA ILE A 58 -1.99 -5.65 -6.72
C ILE A 58 -3.13 -5.23 -7.65
N GLY A 59 -4.27 -4.79 -7.12
CA GLY A 59 -5.38 -4.32 -7.97
C GLY A 59 -5.04 -3.02 -8.69
N ALA A 60 -4.58 -2.02 -7.94
CA ALA A 60 -4.19 -0.73 -8.49
C ALA A 60 -3.06 -0.08 -7.68
N ILE A 61 -2.30 0.80 -8.33
CA ILE A 61 -1.29 1.65 -7.69
C ILE A 61 -1.66 3.10 -7.93
N ALA A 62 -1.59 3.91 -6.88
CA ALA A 62 -1.69 5.36 -6.98
C ALA A 62 -0.52 6.02 -6.27
N LEU A 63 -0.12 7.19 -6.76
CA LEU A 63 0.84 8.04 -6.09
C LEU A 63 0.13 9.33 -5.68
N GLN A 64 0.18 9.64 -4.39
CA GLN A 64 -0.35 10.90 -3.87
C GLN A 64 0.73 11.70 -3.17
N TRP A 65 0.50 12.99 -3.03
CA TRP A 65 1.38 13.88 -2.29
C TRP A 65 0.67 14.36 -1.04
N ARG A 66 1.26 14.09 0.13
CA ARG A 66 0.82 14.64 1.42
C ARG A 66 1.83 15.68 1.87
N GLY A 67 1.57 16.95 1.55
CA GLY A 67 2.54 18.01 1.75
C GLY A 67 3.77 17.82 0.86
N LEU A 68 4.94 17.62 1.46
CA LEU A 68 6.20 17.35 0.75
C LEU A 68 6.62 15.87 0.80
N GLU A 69 5.74 15.00 1.31
CA GLU A 69 5.96 13.56 1.38
C GLU A 69 5.14 12.86 0.29
N PRO A 70 5.79 12.23 -0.71
CA PRO A 70 5.08 11.34 -1.61
C PRO A 70 4.65 10.08 -0.84
N GLU A 71 3.43 9.65 -1.11
CA GLU A 71 2.83 8.46 -0.54
C GLU A 71 2.36 7.55 -1.68
N LEU A 72 2.90 6.33 -1.69
CA LEU A 72 2.50 5.26 -2.59
C LEU A 72 1.32 4.52 -1.97
N ILE A 73 0.24 4.40 -2.72
CA ILE A 73 -0.97 3.68 -2.33
C ILE A 73 -1.10 2.45 -3.20
N LEU A 74 -1.29 1.29 -2.58
CA LEU A 74 -1.56 0.01 -3.21
C LEU A 74 -2.98 -0.41 -2.84
N HIS A 75 -3.82 -0.67 -3.82
CA HIS A 75 -5.19 -1.14 -3.61
C HIS A 75 -5.31 -2.62 -3.93
N ASP A 76 -6.15 -3.32 -3.15
CA ASP A 76 -6.51 -4.73 -3.33
C ASP A 76 -5.29 -5.64 -3.49
N VAL A 77 -4.41 -5.62 -2.50
CA VAL A 77 -3.19 -6.42 -2.53
C VAL A 77 -3.48 -7.79 -1.93
N THR A 78 -3.11 -8.82 -2.68
CA THR A 78 -3.24 -10.22 -2.27
C THR A 78 -1.91 -10.93 -2.47
N LEU A 79 -1.44 -11.56 -1.40
CA LEU A 79 -0.32 -12.47 -1.40
C LEU A 79 -0.84 -13.90 -1.53
N PHE A 80 -0.22 -14.70 -2.39
CA PHE A 80 -0.62 -16.07 -2.65
C PHE A 80 0.41 -17.07 -2.15
N SER A 81 -0.06 -18.24 -1.71
CA SER A 81 0.81 -19.36 -1.40
C SER A 81 1.58 -19.80 -2.67
N PRO A 82 2.87 -20.16 -2.57
CA PRO A 82 3.59 -20.77 -3.67
C PRO A 82 2.89 -22.05 -4.13
N GLY A 83 2.47 -22.11 -5.39
CA GLY A 83 1.96 -23.32 -6.04
C GLY A 83 0.45 -23.55 -5.99
N ASP A 84 -0.27 -23.02 -4.99
CA ASP A 84 -1.70 -23.35 -4.78
C ASP A 84 -2.68 -22.20 -5.08
N GLU A 85 -2.20 -21.02 -5.51
CA GLU A 85 -3.02 -19.81 -5.76
C GLU A 85 -4.00 -19.43 -4.62
N GLN A 86 -3.79 -19.96 -3.41
CA GLN A 86 -4.59 -19.63 -2.25
C GLN A 86 -4.10 -18.32 -1.63
N PRO A 87 -4.99 -17.35 -1.34
CA PRO A 87 -4.60 -16.13 -0.66
C PRO A 87 -4.14 -16.44 0.76
N VAL A 88 -2.94 -15.98 1.12
CA VAL A 88 -2.34 -16.16 2.46
C VAL A 88 -2.35 -14.88 3.28
N LEU A 89 -2.37 -13.72 2.62
CA LEU A 89 -2.47 -12.41 3.24
C LEU A 89 -3.15 -11.47 2.24
N ARG A 90 -4.10 -10.66 2.71
CA ARG A 90 -4.78 -9.68 1.88
C ARG A 90 -4.91 -8.36 2.63
N PHE A 91 -4.87 -7.24 1.91
CA PHE A 91 -5.31 -5.96 2.45
C PHE A 91 -5.99 -5.13 1.37
N ALA A 92 -6.99 -4.35 1.81
CA ALA A 92 -7.73 -3.46 0.92
C ALA A 92 -6.86 -2.29 0.45
N GLU A 93 -6.05 -1.73 1.35
CA GLU A 93 -5.18 -0.60 1.02
C GLU A 93 -3.86 -0.61 1.80
N GLY A 94 -2.75 -0.44 1.10
CA GLY A 94 -1.41 -0.29 1.68
C GLY A 94 -0.84 1.08 1.32
N ARG A 95 -0.55 1.92 2.33
CA ARG A 95 0.06 3.23 2.15
C ARG A 95 1.50 3.21 2.60
N VAL A 96 2.42 3.65 1.76
CA VAL A 96 3.85 3.77 2.04
C VAL A 96 4.29 5.20 1.81
N SER A 97 4.55 5.93 2.89
CA SER A 97 5.08 7.30 2.82
C SER A 97 6.61 7.28 2.74
N ILE A 98 7.18 8.19 1.94
CA ILE A 98 8.63 8.37 1.84
C ILE A 98 8.99 9.77 2.32
N LYS A 99 9.96 9.86 3.23
CA LYS A 99 10.41 11.15 3.77
C LYS A 99 11.55 11.73 2.93
N LEU A 100 11.22 12.42 1.85
CA LEU A 100 12.23 12.96 0.93
C LEU A 100 13.19 13.96 1.59
N LEU A 101 12.69 14.88 2.42
CA LEU A 101 13.50 15.89 3.12
C LEU A 101 14.53 15.25 4.06
N ASP A 102 14.07 14.35 4.92
CA ASP A 102 14.94 13.62 5.83
C ASP A 102 15.96 12.80 5.05
N SER A 103 15.53 12.17 3.94
CA SER A 103 16.40 11.37 3.08
C SER A 103 17.53 12.18 2.44
N LEU A 104 17.22 13.41 1.99
CA LEU A 104 18.21 14.32 1.41
C LEU A 104 19.23 14.78 2.45
N THR A 105 18.79 15.07 3.68
CA THR A 105 19.69 15.49 4.75
C THR A 105 20.57 14.35 5.30
N SER A 106 20.06 13.11 5.30
CA SER A 106 20.83 11.93 5.75
C SER A 106 21.62 11.24 4.64
N GLY A 107 21.44 11.63 3.38
CA GLY A 107 22.07 10.97 2.23
C GLY A 107 21.61 9.53 2.00
N ALA A 108 20.49 9.13 2.59
CA ALA A 108 19.97 7.76 2.56
C ALA A 108 18.44 7.79 2.55
N ILE A 109 17.80 6.97 1.73
CA ILE A 109 16.33 6.88 1.65
C ILE A 109 15.77 6.41 3.00
N GLN A 110 14.99 7.25 3.65
CA GLN A 110 14.27 6.90 4.88
C GLN A 110 12.85 6.45 4.55
N SER A 111 12.56 5.18 4.82
CA SER A 111 11.21 4.64 4.80
C SER A 111 10.38 5.33 5.90
N GLY A 112 9.24 5.91 5.51
CA GLY A 112 8.35 6.60 6.43
C GLY A 112 7.45 5.62 7.19
N SER A 113 6.17 5.97 7.32
CA SER A 113 5.14 5.07 7.83
C SER A 113 4.59 4.15 6.74
N VAL A 114 4.26 2.92 7.14
CA VAL A 114 3.44 1.98 6.40
C VAL A 114 2.09 1.85 7.11
N THR A 115 0.99 2.03 6.39
CA THR A 115 -0.36 1.79 6.90
C THR A 115 -1.02 0.69 6.08
N LEU A 116 -1.56 -0.32 6.74
CA LEU A 116 -2.34 -1.40 6.14
C LEU A 116 -3.79 -1.26 6.60
N VAL A 117 -4.71 -1.11 5.66
CA VAL A 117 -6.14 -0.93 5.91
C VAL A 117 -6.89 -2.16 5.46
N GLY A 118 -7.81 -2.67 6.28
CA GLY A 118 -8.60 -3.86 5.93
C GLY A 118 -7.73 -5.09 5.73
N ILE A 119 -6.69 -5.24 6.56
CA ILE A 119 -5.77 -6.37 6.48
C ILE A 119 -6.45 -7.63 7.03
N ASP A 120 -6.34 -8.73 6.30
CA ASP A 120 -6.76 -10.06 6.72
C ASP A 120 -5.52 -10.93 6.90
N ILE A 121 -5.24 -11.33 8.15
CA ILE A 121 -4.06 -12.13 8.50
C ILE A 121 -4.40 -13.29 9.41
N LEU A 122 -3.70 -14.40 9.17
CA LEU A 122 -3.68 -15.56 10.04
C LEU A 122 -2.36 -15.61 10.81
N VAL A 123 -2.44 -15.52 12.14
CA VAL A 123 -1.33 -15.63 13.07
C VAL A 123 -1.42 -16.97 13.78
N LYS A 124 -0.41 -17.81 13.60
CA LYS A 124 -0.31 -19.14 14.19
C LYS A 124 0.78 -19.15 15.26
N ARG A 125 0.42 -19.62 16.46
CA ARG A 125 1.41 -20.00 17.48
C ARG A 125 1.69 -21.49 17.35
N LYS A 126 2.92 -21.84 17.01
CA LYS A 126 3.39 -23.23 16.88
C LYS A 126 3.56 -23.88 18.26
N ALA A 127 3.66 -25.22 18.26
CA ALA A 127 3.89 -26.00 19.48
C ALA A 127 5.20 -25.67 20.20
N ASP A 128 6.21 -25.18 19.48
CA ASP A 128 7.48 -24.68 20.02
C ASP A 128 7.37 -23.26 20.64
N GLY A 129 6.17 -22.67 20.62
CA GLY A 129 5.88 -21.33 21.10
C GLY A 129 6.21 -20.21 20.11
N SER A 130 6.76 -20.52 18.93
CA SER A 130 7.06 -19.53 17.91
C SER A 130 5.78 -18.99 17.25
N LEU A 131 5.79 -17.69 16.92
CA LEU A 131 4.71 -17.04 16.21
C LEU A 131 5.05 -16.98 14.72
N VAL A 132 4.08 -17.37 13.90
CA VAL A 132 4.17 -17.35 12.45
C VAL A 132 2.98 -16.58 11.90
N VAL A 133 3.24 -15.60 11.06
CA VAL A 133 2.21 -14.91 10.30
C VAL A 133 2.17 -15.55 8.92
N SER A 134 1.02 -16.09 8.54
CA SER A 134 0.84 -16.72 7.23
C SER A 134 1.12 -15.71 6.11
N GLY A 135 1.91 -16.14 5.12
CA GLY A 135 2.35 -15.31 4.01
C GLY A 135 3.66 -14.55 4.26
N LEU A 136 4.09 -14.38 5.52
CA LEU A 136 5.34 -13.70 5.84
C LEU A 136 6.49 -14.67 6.21
N GLU A 137 6.28 -15.97 6.04
CA GLU A 137 7.30 -16.99 6.35
C GLU A 137 8.51 -16.93 5.42
N GLY A 138 8.29 -16.45 4.19
CA GLY A 138 9.30 -16.35 3.12
C GLY A 138 10.16 -15.09 3.17
N LEU A 139 9.93 -14.18 4.13
CA LEU A 139 10.80 -13.03 4.34
C LEU A 139 12.20 -13.52 4.73
N ASN A 140 13.05 -13.71 3.72
CA ASN A 140 14.43 -14.14 3.86
C ASN A 140 15.19 -13.07 4.63
N ARG A 141 15.27 -13.24 5.96
CA ARG A 141 16.10 -12.41 6.82
C ARG A 141 17.55 -12.82 6.63
N ASN A 142 18.12 -12.45 5.49
CA ASN A 142 19.56 -12.51 5.31
C ASN A 142 20.14 -11.20 5.84
N PRO A 143 20.80 -11.17 7.00
CA PRO A 143 21.25 -9.95 7.68
C PRO A 143 22.37 -9.20 6.94
N GLY A 144 22.70 -9.59 5.71
CA GLY A 144 23.71 -8.96 4.85
C GLY A 144 23.13 -8.19 3.65
N ASP A 145 21.83 -8.29 3.38
CA ASP A 145 21.22 -7.49 2.30
C ASP A 145 20.98 -6.07 2.79
N ALA A 146 21.86 -5.15 2.37
CA ALA A 146 21.74 -3.74 2.70
C ALA A 146 20.33 -3.20 2.34
N GLY A 147 19.72 -3.69 1.25
CA GLY A 147 18.34 -3.37 0.84
C GLY A 147 17.25 -3.82 1.82
N ALA A 148 17.46 -4.91 2.57
CA ALA A 148 16.48 -5.47 3.52
C ALA A 148 16.42 -4.69 4.84
N LEU A 149 17.54 -4.06 5.25
CA LEU A 149 17.59 -3.21 6.45
C LEU A 149 16.87 -1.86 6.27
N PHE A 150 16.72 -1.38 5.02
CA PHE A 150 15.94 -0.17 4.71
C PHE A 150 14.43 -0.39 4.66
N LEU A 151 13.99 -1.66 4.60
CA LEU A 151 12.59 -2.03 4.36
C LEU A 151 11.78 -2.31 5.64
N VAL A 152 12.39 -2.24 6.83
CA VAL A 152 11.61 -2.32 8.07
C VAL A 152 11.04 -0.93 8.36
N PRO A 153 9.73 -0.71 8.22
CA PRO A 153 9.17 0.61 8.43
C PRO A 153 9.39 1.05 9.87
N GLN A 154 9.78 2.31 10.09
CA GLN A 154 9.87 2.86 11.44
C GLN A 154 8.52 2.86 12.16
N ARG A 155 7.44 2.84 11.38
CA ARG A 155 6.07 2.81 11.87
C ARG A 155 5.22 1.94 10.95
N VAL A 156 4.57 0.93 11.51
CA VAL A 156 3.53 0.13 10.85
C VAL A 156 2.23 0.36 11.61
N SER A 157 1.20 0.82 10.92
CA SER A 157 -0.16 0.89 11.48
C SER A 157 -1.09 -0.05 10.74
N ILE A 158 -1.92 -0.76 11.50
CA ILE A 158 -3.06 -1.50 11.01
C ILE A 158 -4.30 -0.67 11.34
N VAL A 159 -5.17 -0.51 10.36
CA VAL A 159 -6.45 0.17 10.52
C VAL A 159 -7.53 -0.79 10.05
N ASP A 160 -8.54 -1.01 10.90
CA ASP A 160 -9.70 -1.85 10.57
C ASP A 160 -9.30 -3.26 10.09
N GLY A 161 -8.42 -3.93 10.83
CA GLY A 161 -7.90 -5.26 10.47
C GLY A 161 -8.74 -6.43 11.01
N ASP A 162 -8.74 -7.53 10.27
CA ASP A 162 -9.23 -8.84 10.67
C ASP A 162 -8.04 -9.77 10.96
N ILE A 163 -7.94 -10.23 12.21
CA ILE A 163 -6.86 -11.09 12.68
C ILE A 163 -7.43 -12.42 13.14
N PHE A 164 -7.08 -13.49 12.43
CA PHE A 164 -7.33 -14.86 12.85
C PHE A 164 -6.14 -15.36 13.67
N TRP A 165 -6.37 -15.67 14.93
CA TRP A 165 -5.38 -16.23 15.83
C TRP A 165 -5.62 -17.71 16.04
N GLN A 166 -4.60 -18.54 15.80
CA GLN A 166 -4.66 -19.97 16.02
C GLN A 166 -3.51 -20.42 16.92
N ASP A 167 -3.83 -21.01 18.07
CA ASP A 167 -2.82 -21.58 18.97
C ASP A 167 -2.74 -23.11 18.81
N LEU A 168 -1.73 -23.56 18.07
CA LEU A 168 -1.47 -24.98 17.82
C LEU A 168 -0.80 -25.66 19.02
N SER A 169 -0.30 -24.91 20.01
CA SER A 169 0.33 -25.49 21.21
C SER A 169 -0.69 -26.08 22.18
N ILE A 170 -1.89 -25.50 22.23
CA ILE A 170 -2.99 -25.93 23.10
C ILE A 170 -4.19 -26.49 22.32
N GLY A 171 -4.17 -26.44 20.99
CA GLY A 171 -5.25 -26.95 20.14
C GLY A 171 -6.58 -26.22 20.33
N ALA A 172 -6.53 -24.96 20.73
CA ALA A 172 -7.73 -24.15 20.95
C ALA A 172 -8.39 -23.77 19.62
N ASP A 173 -9.71 -23.53 19.66
CA ASP A 173 -10.44 -23.00 18.51
C ASP A 173 -9.85 -21.64 18.08
N PRO A 174 -9.78 -21.36 16.76
CA PRO A 174 -9.28 -20.08 16.27
C PRO A 174 -10.10 -18.91 16.80
N ILE A 175 -9.40 -17.86 17.25
CA ILE A 175 -10.01 -16.62 17.72
C ILE A 175 -9.96 -15.61 16.57
N HIS A 176 -11.10 -15.03 16.21
CA HIS A 176 -11.17 -13.98 15.19
C HIS A 176 -11.36 -12.62 15.87
N PHE A 177 -10.40 -11.72 15.66
CA PHE A 177 -10.47 -10.33 16.07
C PHE A 177 -10.84 -9.48 14.86
N THR A 178 -11.93 -8.72 14.95
CA THR A 178 -12.43 -7.82 13.90
C THR A 178 -12.18 -6.37 14.27
N HIS A 179 -12.05 -5.48 13.29
CA HIS A 179 -11.88 -4.03 13.48
C HIS A 179 -10.67 -3.69 14.36
N VAL A 180 -9.56 -4.39 14.14
CA VAL A 180 -8.32 -4.19 14.90
C VAL A 180 -7.60 -2.95 14.38
N ASP A 181 -7.44 -1.97 15.25
CA ASP A 181 -6.48 -0.87 15.07
C ASP A 181 -5.24 -1.17 15.89
N ALA A 182 -4.06 -1.12 15.26
CA ALA A 182 -2.81 -1.37 15.95
C ALA A 182 -1.71 -0.45 15.42
N LEU A 183 -0.85 0.03 16.32
CA LEU A 183 0.31 0.82 15.94
C LEU A 183 1.59 0.17 16.47
N LEU A 184 2.41 -0.30 15.55
CA LEU A 184 3.77 -0.73 15.82
C LEU A 184 4.74 0.41 15.47
N VAL A 185 5.44 0.92 16.48
CA VAL A 185 6.54 1.86 16.28
C VAL A 185 7.86 1.13 16.51
N ASN A 186 8.70 1.09 15.48
CA ASN A 186 10.05 0.54 15.53
C ASN A 186 11.06 1.67 15.74
N ARG A 187 11.49 1.87 16.99
CA ARG A 187 12.60 2.78 17.36
C ARG A 187 13.84 1.96 17.71
N GLY A 188 14.50 1.38 16.70
CA GLY A 188 15.67 0.52 16.92
C GLY A 188 15.31 -0.71 17.77
N ASN A 189 15.89 -0.84 18.96
CA ASN A 189 15.63 -1.99 19.87
C ASN A 189 14.35 -1.89 20.72
N ARG A 190 13.46 -0.92 20.49
CA ARG A 190 12.22 -0.76 21.27
C ARG A 190 11.00 -0.83 20.36
N HIS A 191 10.22 -1.89 20.53
CA HIS A 191 8.90 -2.08 19.95
C HIS A 191 7.86 -1.58 20.95
N ARG A 192 7.02 -0.63 20.54
CA ARG A 192 5.83 -0.24 21.31
C ARG A 192 4.60 -0.64 20.52
N PHE A 193 3.69 -1.35 21.21
CA PHE A 193 2.34 -1.62 20.77
C PHE A 193 1.42 -0.66 21.52
N ASN A 194 0.68 0.15 20.77
CA ASN A 194 -0.38 1.00 21.29
C ASN A 194 -1.67 0.68 20.54
#